data_AF-A0A954I6E3-F1
#
_entry.id   AF-A0A954I6E3-F1
#
_cell.length_a   1.000
_cell.length_b   1.000
_cell.length_c   1.000
_cell.angle_alpha   90.00
_cell.angle_beta   90.00
_cell.angle_gamma   90.00
#
_symmetry.space_group_name_H-M   'P 1'
#
loop_
_entity.id
_entity.type
_entity.pdbx_description
1 polymer ?
#
loop_
_entity_poly.entity_id
_entity_poly.type
_entity_poly.pdbx_seq_one_letter_code
_entity_poly.pdbx_strand_id
1 'polypeptide(L)'
;MPRSVNGFGTGLCRASRRRVVSGGEHYDAIEAVTAVWCPLIPYRVIHVIAQTYDWRRPGESTYRFIPLRFSWSTICRASFHAWGGFLSILGIGGTILFSIASFNMEREFTSTDAAFIAAFAAAGMIGVLLRIVSWVLSRRSERIKDLLGPHECGFSDPFEWADEIANDVLTRLQMTEAELLERAYHLAEHAPAEAGWYLRLNQRIRNTPAADNLLETLLSARTWHQ
;
A
#
# COMPACT_ATOMS: atom_id res chain seq x y z
N MET A 1 0.39 -8.45 -17.34
CA MET A 1 1.58 -8.20 -16.50
C MET A 1 2.11 -6.81 -16.81
N PRO A 2 2.57 -6.06 -15.81
CA PRO A 2 3.23 -4.76 -16.02
C PRO A 2 4.43 -4.97 -16.94
N ARG A 3 4.59 -4.10 -17.93
CA ARG A 3 5.72 -4.12 -18.85
C ARG A 3 6.37 -2.76 -18.78
N SER A 4 7.52 -2.70 -18.11
CA SER A 4 8.40 -1.54 -18.18
C SER A 4 9.67 -1.92 -18.92
N VAL A 5 10.12 -1.04 -19.82
CA VAL A 5 11.42 -1.12 -20.49
C VAL A 5 12.20 0.08 -19.99
N ASN A 6 13.34 -0.15 -19.34
CA ASN A 6 14.20 0.90 -18.78
C ASN A 6 13.46 1.87 -17.83
N GLY A 7 12.48 1.38 -17.07
CA GLY A 7 11.71 2.19 -16.12
C GLY A 7 10.57 3.02 -16.71
N PHE A 8 10.34 2.94 -18.03
CA PHE A 8 9.21 3.55 -18.71
C PHE A 8 8.21 2.49 -19.17
N GLY A 9 6.91 2.76 -19.05
CA GLY A 9 5.85 1.85 -19.47
C GLY A 9 4.78 1.70 -18.41
N THR A 10 4.30 0.48 -18.19
CA THR A 10 3.34 0.17 -17.13
C THR A 10 3.99 -0.59 -15.98
N GLY A 11 3.69 -0.19 -14.75
CA GLY A 11 4.32 -0.71 -13.54
C GLY A 11 3.34 -0.84 -12.38
N LEU A 12 3.73 -1.65 -11.40
CA LEU A 12 3.06 -1.71 -10.09
C LEU A 12 3.79 -0.83 -9.11
N CYS A 13 3.12 0.20 -8.59
CA CYS A 13 3.64 1.05 -7.53
C CYS A 13 2.96 0.67 -6.21
N ARG A 14 3.76 0.21 -5.25
CA ARG A 14 3.27 -0.34 -3.98
C ARG A 14 2.70 0.76 -3.08
N ALA A 15 1.49 0.54 -2.56
CA ALA A 15 0.77 1.44 -1.66
C ALA A 15 0.77 0.99 -0.19
N SER A 16 1.02 -0.30 0.07
CA SER A 16 1.00 -0.88 1.43
C SER A 16 2.28 -1.65 1.76
N ARG A 17 2.48 -2.01 3.02
CA ARG A 17 3.56 -2.92 3.41
C ARG A 17 3.38 -4.27 2.73
N ARG A 18 4.49 -4.87 2.29
CA ARG A 18 4.55 -6.26 1.81
C ARG A 18 4.44 -7.20 3.01
N ARG A 19 3.47 -8.12 2.96
CA ARG A 19 3.31 -9.22 3.91
C ARG A 19 3.66 -10.52 3.23
N VAL A 20 4.38 -11.40 3.91
CA VAL A 20 4.74 -12.72 3.39
C VAL A 20 3.98 -13.76 4.19
N VAL A 21 3.04 -14.47 3.55
CA VAL A 21 2.22 -15.52 4.19
C VAL A 21 2.10 -16.71 3.26
N SER A 22 2.26 -17.91 3.82
CA SER A 22 2.18 -19.18 3.07
C SER A 22 3.08 -19.20 1.83
N GLY A 23 4.26 -18.57 1.93
CA GLY A 23 5.18 -18.47 0.80
C GLY A 23 4.66 -17.59 -0.33
N GLY A 24 3.79 -16.61 -0.09
CA GLY A 24 3.40 -15.59 -1.06
C GLY A 24 3.49 -14.17 -0.50
N GLU A 25 3.71 -13.20 -1.38
CA GLU A 25 3.74 -11.77 -1.06
C GLU A 25 2.37 -11.13 -1.30
N HIS A 26 1.88 -10.39 -0.30
CA HIS A 26 0.60 -9.70 -0.30
C HIS A 26 0.82 -8.21 -0.09
N TYR A 27 0.29 -7.36 -0.97
CA TYR A 27 0.34 -5.91 -0.85
C TYR A 27 -0.66 -5.22 -1.77
N ASP A 28 -1.07 -4.01 -1.41
CA ASP A 28 -1.81 -3.15 -2.33
C ASP A 28 -0.82 -2.42 -3.23
N ALA A 29 -1.23 -2.24 -4.47
CA ALA A 29 -0.51 -1.47 -5.45
C ALA A 29 -1.47 -0.70 -6.35
N ILE A 30 -0.92 0.30 -7.01
CA ILE A 30 -1.55 0.90 -8.18
C ILE A 30 -0.86 0.38 -9.43
N GLU A 31 -1.63 0.07 -10.46
CA GLU A 31 -1.12 -0.01 -11.82
C GLU A 31 -1.13 1.39 -12.41
N ALA A 32 0.03 1.81 -12.91
CA ALA A 32 0.21 3.15 -13.44
C ALA A 32 1.10 3.13 -14.68
N VAL A 33 0.94 4.15 -15.53
CA VAL A 33 2.03 4.56 -16.43
C VAL A 33 3.15 5.08 -15.54
N THR A 34 4.34 4.51 -15.67
CA THR A 34 5.51 4.83 -14.85
C THR A 34 6.61 5.48 -15.67
N ALA A 35 7.32 6.42 -15.05
CA ALA A 35 8.61 6.92 -15.50
C ALA A 35 9.61 6.77 -14.37
N VAL A 36 10.76 6.14 -14.64
CA VAL A 36 11.78 5.82 -13.62
C VAL A 36 11.16 5.10 -12.41
N TRP A 37 10.29 4.12 -12.68
CA TRP A 37 9.53 3.35 -11.68
C TRP A 37 8.60 4.17 -10.76
N CYS A 38 8.44 5.47 -11.03
CA CYS A 38 7.52 6.34 -10.30
C CYS A 38 6.18 6.45 -11.05
N PRO A 39 5.04 6.43 -10.36
CA PRO A 39 3.74 6.53 -11.00
C PRO A 39 3.53 7.94 -11.55
N LEU A 40 3.11 8.03 -12.82
CA LEU A 40 2.66 9.25 -13.47
C LEU A 40 1.14 9.28 -13.58
N ILE A 41 0.57 8.24 -14.19
CA ILE A 41 -0.87 8.17 -14.47
C ILE A 41 -1.40 6.86 -13.87
N PRO A 42 -2.00 6.89 -12.67
CA PRO A 42 -2.65 5.72 -12.09
C PRO A 42 -3.93 5.41 -12.88
N TYR A 43 -4.14 4.13 -13.21
CA TYR A 43 -5.36 3.71 -13.91
C TYR A 43 -6.05 2.52 -13.24
N ARG A 44 -5.40 1.82 -12.30
CA ARG A 44 -6.02 0.75 -11.52
C ARG A 44 -5.46 0.68 -10.10
N VAL A 45 -6.29 0.27 -9.14
CA VAL A 45 -5.88 -0.07 -7.78
C VAL A 45 -6.16 -1.55 -7.57
N ILE A 46 -5.17 -2.30 -7.07
CA ILE A 46 -5.26 -3.75 -6.91
C ILE A 46 -4.58 -4.21 -5.62
N HIS A 47 -5.10 -5.29 -5.05
CA HIS A 47 -4.35 -6.10 -4.10
C HIS A 47 -3.64 -7.22 -4.87
N VAL A 48 -2.34 -7.30 -4.72
CA VAL A 48 -1.48 -8.31 -5.35
C VAL A 48 -1.26 -9.44 -4.36
N ILE A 49 -1.54 -10.67 -4.81
CA ILE A 49 -1.13 -11.91 -4.16
C ILE A 49 -0.16 -12.59 -5.12
N ALA A 50 1.13 -12.46 -4.84
CA ALA A 50 2.19 -13.10 -5.61
C ALA A 50 2.67 -14.33 -4.86
N GLN A 51 2.24 -15.53 -5.28
CA GLN A 51 2.79 -16.75 -4.69
C GLN A 51 4.26 -16.89 -5.12
N THR A 52 5.14 -17.08 -4.14
CA THR A 52 6.58 -17.19 -4.38
C THR A 52 6.84 -18.54 -5.05
N TYR A 53 7.54 -18.46 -6.17
CA TYR A 53 8.21 -19.53 -6.91
C TYR A 53 8.20 -20.91 -6.24
N ASP A 54 7.34 -21.81 -6.73
CA ASP A 54 7.48 -23.24 -6.45
C ASP A 54 8.68 -23.76 -7.26
N TRP A 55 9.75 -24.15 -6.57
CA TRP A 55 10.94 -24.71 -7.20
C TRP A 55 10.64 -26.01 -7.99
N ARG A 56 9.52 -26.67 -7.71
CA ARG A 56 9.06 -27.85 -8.45
C ARG A 56 8.40 -27.49 -9.79
N ARG A 57 7.96 -26.24 -9.95
CA ARG A 57 7.35 -25.70 -11.19
C ARG A 57 8.04 -24.39 -11.58
N PRO A 58 9.33 -24.45 -11.95
CA PRO A 58 10.10 -23.28 -12.34
C PRO A 58 9.43 -22.60 -13.55
N GLY A 59 8.86 -21.41 -13.34
CA GLY A 59 8.21 -20.60 -14.38
C GLY A 59 6.75 -20.26 -14.13
N GLU A 60 6.06 -20.91 -13.18
CA GLU A 60 4.67 -20.60 -12.83
C GLU A 60 4.60 -19.70 -11.60
N SER A 61 4.95 -18.41 -11.74
CA SER A 61 4.54 -17.43 -10.73
C SER A 61 3.05 -17.11 -10.91
N THR A 62 2.22 -17.70 -10.06
CA THR A 62 0.79 -17.43 -10.00
C THR A 62 0.57 -16.08 -9.31
N TYR A 63 0.27 -15.06 -10.12
CA TYR A 63 -0.21 -13.78 -9.64
C TYR A 63 -1.73 -13.80 -9.61
N ARG A 64 -2.32 -13.59 -8.43
CA ARG A 64 -3.74 -13.29 -8.28
C ARG A 64 -3.89 -11.81 -7.94
N PHE A 65 -4.78 -11.15 -8.66
CA PHE A 65 -5.10 -9.74 -8.44
C PHE A 65 -6.54 -9.62 -7.97
N ILE A 66 -6.75 -8.89 -6.89
CA ILE A 66 -8.09 -8.53 -6.42
C ILE A 66 -8.29 -7.04 -6.72
N PRO A 67 -9.27 -6.69 -7.56
CA PRO A 67 -9.52 -5.29 -7.89
C PRO A 67 -10.02 -4.55 -6.65
N LEU A 68 -9.39 -3.40 -6.40
CA LEU A 68 -9.79 -2.48 -5.34
C LEU A 68 -10.46 -1.25 -5.98
N ARG A 69 -11.28 -0.55 -5.19
CA ARG A 69 -11.88 0.72 -5.60
C ARG A 69 -10.79 1.73 -5.85
N PHE A 70 -11.06 2.62 -6.80
CA PHE A 70 -10.22 3.78 -7.00
C PHE A 70 -10.28 4.68 -5.75
N SER A 71 -9.15 4.79 -5.04
CA SER A 71 -9.03 5.56 -3.81
C SER A 71 -7.84 6.50 -3.90
N TRP A 72 -8.12 7.81 -3.78
CA TRP A 72 -7.08 8.84 -3.74
C TRP A 72 -6.08 8.61 -2.61
N SER A 73 -6.54 8.10 -1.46
CA SER A 73 -5.64 7.72 -0.36
C SER A 73 -4.63 6.66 -0.80
N THR A 74 -5.06 5.60 -1.49
CA THR A 74 -4.17 4.53 -1.98
C THR A 74 -3.21 5.04 -3.05
N ILE A 75 -3.69 5.91 -3.94
CA ILE A 75 -2.86 6.54 -4.97
C ILE A 75 -1.81 7.45 -4.34
N CYS A 76 -2.20 8.35 -3.44
CA CYS A 76 -1.27 9.22 -2.73
C CYS A 76 -0.23 8.43 -1.94
N ARG A 77 -0.62 7.35 -1.25
CA ARG A 77 0.32 6.45 -0.55
C ARG A 77 1.34 5.86 -1.52
N ALA A 78 0.90 5.28 -2.63
CA ALA A 78 1.82 4.71 -3.63
C ALA A 78 2.74 5.77 -4.26
N SER A 79 2.18 6.92 -4.63
CA SER A 79 2.91 8.02 -5.24
C SER A 79 3.95 8.60 -4.28
N PHE A 80 3.57 8.91 -3.04
CA PHE A 80 4.50 9.44 -2.03
C PHE A 80 5.56 8.43 -1.64
N HIS A 81 5.22 7.14 -1.57
CA HIS A 81 6.21 6.09 -1.34
C HIS A 81 7.25 6.01 -2.46
N ALA A 82 6.80 6.00 -3.72
CA ALA A 82 7.67 5.88 -4.90
C ALA A 82 8.49 7.15 -5.15
N TRP A 83 7.84 8.30 -5.30
CA TRP A 83 8.51 9.59 -5.50
C TRP A 83 9.36 9.98 -4.30
N GLY A 84 8.90 9.70 -3.09
CA GLY A 84 9.68 9.93 -1.88
C GLY A 84 10.97 9.11 -1.87
N GLY A 85 10.91 7.84 -2.28
CA GLY A 85 12.11 7.00 -2.42
C GLY A 85 13.06 7.52 -3.48
N PHE A 86 12.55 7.83 -4.68
CA PHE A 86 13.34 8.36 -5.79
C PHE A 86 14.04 9.68 -5.43
N LEU A 87 13.29 10.66 -4.92
CA LEU A 87 13.84 11.97 -4.53
C LEU A 87 14.81 11.86 -3.36
N SER A 88 14.60 10.94 -2.41
CA SER A 88 15.56 10.70 -1.32
C SER A 88 16.89 10.20 -1.87
N ILE A 89 16.86 9.20 -2.77
CA ILE A 89 18.08 8.63 -3.35
C ILE A 89 18.79 9.66 -4.23
N LEU A 90 18.05 10.29 -5.15
CA LEU A 90 18.60 11.29 -6.06
C LEU A 90 19.13 12.51 -5.30
N GLY A 91 18.39 13.01 -4.31
CA GLY A 91 18.75 14.18 -3.54
C GLY A 91 19.91 13.93 -2.60
N ILE A 92 19.84 12.91 -1.74
CA ILE A 92 20.93 12.61 -0.79
C ILE A 92 22.18 12.15 -1.54
N GLY A 93 22.02 11.23 -2.49
CA GLY A 93 23.12 10.74 -3.32
C GLY A 93 23.75 11.85 -4.17
N GLY A 94 22.91 12.68 -4.81
CA GLY A 94 23.35 13.82 -5.61
C GLY A 94 24.10 14.85 -4.77
N THR A 95 23.60 15.21 -3.59
CA THR A 95 24.29 16.12 -2.66
C THR A 95 25.66 15.59 -2.29
N ILE A 96 25.77 14.31 -1.89
CA ILE A 96 27.04 13.71 -1.47
C ILE A 96 28.02 13.67 -2.65
N LEU A 97 27.61 13.10 -3.78
CA LEU A 97 28.48 12.93 -4.95
C LEU A 97 28.93 14.27 -5.53
N PHE A 98 28.00 15.22 -5.68
CA PHE A 98 28.32 16.53 -6.24
C PHE A 98 29.20 17.35 -5.29
N SER A 99 29.00 17.25 -3.96
CA SER A 99 29.89 17.87 -2.99
C SER A 99 31.30 17.30 -3.09
N ILE A 100 31.45 15.97 -3.08
CA ILE A 100 32.76 15.31 -3.22
C ILE A 100 33.44 15.73 -4.52
N ALA A 101 32.72 15.73 -5.65
CA ALA A 101 33.26 16.17 -6.93
C ALA A 101 33.73 17.63 -6.86
N SER A 102 32.90 18.53 -6.33
CA SER A 102 33.22 19.96 -6.22
C SER A 102 34.44 20.24 -5.36
N PHE A 103 34.64 19.50 -4.27
CA PHE A 103 35.80 19.67 -3.38
C PHE A 103 37.10 19.06 -3.92
N ASN A 104 37.01 18.10 -4.86
CA ASN A 104 38.20 17.48 -5.47
C ASN A 104 38.62 18.13 -6.79
N MET A 105 37.82 19.04 -7.35
CA MET A 105 38.22 19.77 -8.55
C MET A 105 39.15 20.92 -8.18
N GLU A 106 40.26 21.05 -8.89
CA GLU A 106 41.17 22.20 -8.82
C GLU A 106 40.58 23.44 -9.52
N ARG A 107 39.34 23.80 -9.17
CA ARG A 107 38.70 25.03 -9.63
C ARG A 107 38.04 25.74 -8.46
N GLU A 108 37.82 27.04 -8.62
CA GLU A 108 37.10 27.81 -7.61
C GLU A 108 35.65 27.32 -7.48
N PHE A 109 35.20 27.25 -6.23
CA PHE A 109 33.83 26.90 -5.90
C PHE A 109 32.91 28.07 -6.28
N THR A 110 31.96 27.81 -7.17
CA THR A 110 31.09 28.84 -7.74
C THR A 110 29.72 28.88 -7.08
N SER A 111 28.97 29.96 -7.29
CA SER A 111 27.56 30.05 -6.86
C SER A 111 26.68 28.98 -7.51
N THR A 112 27.01 28.54 -8.71
CA THR A 112 26.33 27.44 -9.41
C THR A 112 26.51 26.12 -8.67
N ASP A 113 27.69 25.85 -8.11
CA ASP A 113 27.95 24.63 -7.34
C ASP A 113 27.11 24.61 -6.06
N ALA A 114 27.09 25.73 -5.35
CA ALA A 114 26.24 25.91 -4.18
C ALA A 114 24.75 25.69 -4.51
N ALA A 115 24.29 26.21 -5.65
CA ALA A 115 22.91 26.06 -6.10
C ALA A 115 22.55 24.58 -6.39
N PHE A 116 23.44 23.83 -7.04
CA PHE A 116 23.23 22.39 -7.29
C PHE A 116 23.18 21.58 -6.00
N ILE A 117 24.13 21.81 -5.07
CA ILE A 117 24.15 21.15 -3.76
C ILE A 117 22.86 21.45 -2.99
N ALA A 118 22.44 22.72 -2.95
CA ALA A 118 21.21 23.13 -2.30
C ALA A 118 19.97 22.48 -2.93
N ALA A 119 19.90 22.41 -4.27
CA ALA A 119 18.79 21.78 -4.99
C ALA A 119 18.69 20.28 -4.71
N PHE A 120 19.82 19.55 -4.73
CA PHE A 120 19.84 18.14 -4.36
C PHE A 120 19.46 17.93 -2.89
N ALA A 121 19.96 18.77 -1.99
CA ALA A 121 19.61 18.69 -0.56
C ALA A 121 18.11 18.92 -0.34
N ALA A 122 17.53 19.93 -1.00
CA ALA A 122 16.10 20.20 -0.97
C ALA A 122 15.28 19.02 -1.52
N ALA A 123 15.68 18.44 -2.66
CA ALA A 123 15.03 17.26 -3.22
C ALA A 123 15.08 16.08 -2.25
N GLY A 124 16.23 15.85 -1.59
CA GLY A 124 16.39 14.80 -0.58
C GLY A 124 15.47 14.99 0.62
N MET A 125 15.38 16.22 1.15
CA MET A 125 14.48 16.55 2.26
C MET A 125 13.01 16.36 1.89
N ILE A 126 12.59 16.80 0.70
CA ILE A 126 11.23 16.57 0.18
C ILE A 126 10.97 15.06 0.06
N GLY A 127 11.93 14.30 -0.47
CA GLY A 127 11.83 12.85 -0.57
C GLY A 127 11.57 12.18 0.77
N VAL A 128 12.34 12.55 1.81
CA VAL A 128 12.17 12.04 3.17
C VAL A 128 10.81 12.43 3.74
N LEU A 129 10.38 13.69 3.55
CA LEU A 129 9.08 14.15 4.02
C LEU A 129 7.93 13.35 3.39
N LEU A 130 7.97 13.11 2.08
CA LEU A 130 6.97 12.28 1.39
C LEU A 130 6.93 10.86 1.94
N ARG A 131 8.08 10.27 2.29
CA ARG A 131 8.15 8.94 2.92
C ARG A 131 7.49 8.93 4.30
N ILE A 132 7.71 9.97 5.11
CA ILE A 132 7.06 10.12 6.42
C ILE A 132 5.55 10.24 6.25
N VAL A 133 5.09 11.12 5.35
CA VAL A 133 3.65 11.30 5.07
C VAL A 133 3.03 10.00 4.58
N SER A 134 3.68 9.30 3.64
CA SER A 134 3.22 7.98 3.17
C SER A 134 3.08 6.98 4.31
N TRP A 135 4.04 6.96 5.24
CA TRP A 135 3.98 6.07 6.39
C TRP A 135 2.80 6.42 7.31
N VAL A 136 2.61 7.71 7.63
CA VAL A 136 1.47 8.17 8.44
C VAL A 136 0.14 7.79 7.80
N LEU A 137 -0.03 8.04 6.49
CA LEU A 137 -1.25 7.68 5.75
C LEU A 137 -1.50 6.17 5.72
N SER A 138 -0.44 5.35 5.73
CA SER A 138 -0.58 3.89 5.72
C SER A 138 -0.97 3.29 7.07
N ARG A 139 -0.59 3.93 8.20
CA ARG A 139 -0.71 3.35 9.56
C ARG A 139 -2.06 2.72 9.87
N ARG A 140 -3.17 3.42 9.62
CA ARG A 140 -4.52 2.93 9.91
C ARG A 140 -4.88 1.72 9.05
N SER A 141 -4.62 1.81 7.75
CA SER A 141 -4.87 0.71 6.80
C SER A 141 -4.03 -0.52 7.15
N GLU A 142 -2.76 -0.34 7.55
CA GLU A 142 -1.92 -1.45 7.99
C GLU A 142 -2.47 -2.12 9.26
N ARG A 143 -2.93 -1.35 10.25
CA ARG A 143 -3.57 -1.90 11.47
C ARG A 143 -4.84 -2.68 11.16
N ILE A 144 -5.67 -2.19 10.23
CA ILE A 144 -6.87 -2.91 9.78
C ILE A 144 -6.48 -4.24 9.13
N LYS A 145 -5.50 -4.25 8.23
CA LYS A 145 -5.03 -5.50 7.61
C LYS A 145 -4.43 -6.48 8.59
N ASP A 146 -3.71 -5.97 9.58
CA ASP A 146 -3.18 -6.80 10.65
C ASP A 146 -4.33 -7.39 11.48
N LEU A 147 -5.38 -6.58 11.79
CA LEU A 147 -6.62 -7.06 12.42
C LEU A 147 -7.26 -8.20 11.62
N LEU A 148 -7.52 -7.99 10.34
CA LEU A 148 -8.18 -8.94 9.45
C LEU A 148 -7.41 -10.26 9.30
N GLY A 149 -6.07 -10.20 9.33
CA GLY A 149 -5.25 -11.36 9.06
C GLY A 149 -5.43 -11.89 7.62
N PRO A 150 -4.88 -13.08 7.30
CA PRO A 150 -5.06 -13.71 6.00
C PRO A 150 -6.47 -14.32 5.87
N HIS A 151 -7.13 -14.08 4.73
CA HIS A 151 -8.42 -14.68 4.35
C HIS A 151 -8.42 -15.09 2.86
N GLU A 152 -9.56 -15.49 2.29
CA GLU A 152 -9.69 -16.00 0.90
C GLU A 152 -9.16 -15.05 -0.19
N CYS A 153 -9.07 -13.76 0.16
CA CYS A 153 -8.60 -12.66 -0.68
C CYS A 153 -7.26 -12.08 -0.15
N GLY A 154 -6.49 -12.86 0.59
CA GLY A 154 -5.19 -12.44 1.11
C GLY A 154 -5.33 -11.50 2.31
N PHE A 155 -4.70 -10.32 2.23
CA PHE A 155 -4.75 -9.26 3.24
C PHE A 155 -5.49 -8.03 2.71
N SER A 156 -6.35 -8.21 1.71
CA SER A 156 -7.11 -7.11 1.12
C SER A 156 -8.24 -6.69 2.05
N ASP A 157 -8.42 -5.40 2.28
CA ASP A 157 -9.53 -4.89 3.10
C ASP A 157 -10.86 -4.99 2.32
N PRO A 158 -11.89 -5.70 2.83
CA PRO A 158 -13.21 -5.79 2.17
C PRO A 158 -13.86 -4.45 1.84
N PHE A 159 -13.61 -3.43 2.66
CA PHE A 159 -14.10 -2.08 2.42
C PHE A 159 -13.52 -1.45 1.14
N GLU A 160 -12.29 -1.83 0.78
CA GLU A 160 -11.60 -1.32 -0.40
C GLU A 160 -11.89 -2.13 -1.67
N TRP A 161 -12.67 -3.21 -1.61
CA TRP A 161 -12.97 -4.03 -2.80
C TRP A 161 -13.84 -3.32 -3.83
N ALA A 162 -13.53 -3.54 -5.11
CA ALA A 162 -14.39 -3.14 -6.21
C ALA A 162 -15.80 -3.74 -6.05
N ASP A 163 -16.82 -3.06 -6.60
CA ASP A 163 -18.22 -3.42 -6.39
C ASP A 163 -18.52 -4.85 -6.83
N GLU A 164 -17.89 -5.32 -7.92
CA GLU A 164 -18.10 -6.67 -8.46
C GLU A 164 -17.68 -7.75 -7.46
N ILE A 165 -16.54 -7.55 -6.78
CA ILE A 165 -16.02 -8.52 -5.79
C ILE A 165 -16.86 -8.47 -4.52
N ALA A 166 -17.17 -7.27 -4.03
CA ALA A 166 -17.97 -7.11 -2.83
C ALA A 166 -19.37 -7.72 -3.01
N ASN A 167 -20.03 -7.46 -4.14
CA ASN A 167 -21.37 -7.98 -4.42
C ASN A 167 -21.38 -9.50 -4.62
N ASP A 168 -20.35 -10.07 -5.28
CA ASP A 168 -20.20 -11.53 -5.39
C ASP A 168 -20.11 -12.19 -4.00
N VAL A 169 -19.26 -11.66 -3.12
CA VAL A 169 -19.11 -12.16 -1.75
C VAL A 169 -20.43 -12.05 -0.98
N LEU A 170 -21.09 -10.90 -1.04
CA LEU A 170 -22.38 -10.69 -0.37
C LEU A 170 -23.48 -11.64 -0.87
N THR A 171 -23.52 -11.87 -2.18
CA THR A 171 -24.47 -12.81 -2.79
C THR A 171 -24.21 -14.24 -2.32
N ARG A 172 -22.94 -14.65 -2.20
CA ARG A 172 -22.56 -15.97 -1.67
C ARG A 172 -22.89 -16.13 -0.19
N LEU A 173 -22.76 -15.08 0.60
CA LEU A 173 -23.09 -15.10 2.03
C LEU A 173 -24.60 -15.15 2.29
N GLN A 174 -25.41 -14.58 1.39
CA GLN A 174 -26.87 -14.43 1.57
C GLN A 174 -27.24 -13.70 2.87
N MET A 175 -26.39 -12.77 3.31
CA MET A 175 -26.59 -11.99 4.54
C MET A 175 -26.96 -10.54 4.22
N THR A 176 -27.87 -10.01 5.01
CA THR A 176 -28.23 -8.59 5.07
C THR A 176 -27.17 -7.79 5.83
N GLU A 177 -27.23 -6.46 5.69
CA GLU A 177 -26.40 -5.54 6.45
C GLU A 177 -26.48 -5.80 7.97
N ALA A 178 -27.69 -5.96 8.51
CA ALA A 178 -27.92 -6.16 9.94
C ALA A 178 -27.31 -7.48 10.43
N GLU A 179 -27.46 -8.56 9.66
CA GLU A 179 -26.90 -9.88 9.99
C GLU A 179 -25.37 -9.86 9.99
N LEU A 180 -24.73 -9.13 9.07
CA LEU A 180 -23.26 -8.97 9.08
C LEU A 180 -22.78 -8.29 10.35
N LEU A 181 -23.48 -7.23 10.79
CA LEU A 181 -23.13 -6.50 12.00
C LEU A 181 -23.36 -7.35 13.26
N GLU A 182 -24.50 -8.05 13.34
CA GLU A 182 -24.81 -8.97 14.44
C GLU A 182 -23.76 -10.09 14.54
N ARG A 183 -23.38 -10.67 13.38
CA ARG A 183 -22.33 -11.69 13.31
C ARG A 183 -20.99 -11.16 13.80
N ALA A 184 -20.63 -9.92 13.44
CA ALA A 184 -19.43 -9.29 13.94
C ALA A 184 -19.44 -9.11 15.46
N TYR A 185 -20.56 -8.69 16.06
CA TYR A 185 -20.69 -8.59 17.52
C TYR A 185 -20.50 -9.95 18.21
N HIS A 186 -21.13 -11.00 17.69
CA HIS A 186 -21.00 -12.36 18.24
C HIS A 186 -19.55 -12.87 18.21
N LEU A 187 -18.80 -12.52 17.15
CA LEU A 187 -17.42 -12.98 16.95
C LEU A 187 -16.37 -12.08 17.63
N ALA A 188 -16.72 -10.88 18.06
CA ALA A 188 -15.77 -9.86 18.50
C ALA A 188 -14.82 -10.35 19.61
N GLU A 189 -15.34 -11.14 20.56
CA GLU A 189 -14.57 -11.63 21.71
C GLU A 189 -13.69 -12.85 21.40
N HIS A 190 -14.15 -13.72 20.48
CA HIS A 190 -13.57 -15.06 20.28
C HIS A 190 -12.79 -15.19 18.96
N ALA A 191 -13.16 -14.39 17.96
CA ALA A 191 -12.62 -14.42 16.61
C ALA A 191 -12.52 -12.99 16.03
N PRO A 192 -11.68 -12.11 16.62
CA PRO A 192 -11.64 -10.68 16.28
C PRO A 192 -11.25 -10.39 14.83
N ALA A 193 -10.47 -11.27 14.20
CA ALA A 193 -10.11 -11.16 12.79
C ALA A 193 -11.34 -11.36 11.87
N GLU A 194 -12.14 -12.40 12.17
CA GLU A 194 -13.37 -12.70 11.43
C GLU A 194 -14.43 -11.62 11.69
N ALA A 195 -14.56 -11.17 12.95
CA ALA A 195 -15.41 -10.02 13.30
C ALA A 195 -15.01 -8.76 12.51
N GLY A 196 -13.71 -8.45 12.45
CA GLY A 196 -13.19 -7.35 11.64
C GLY A 196 -13.55 -7.50 10.16
N TRP A 197 -13.49 -8.71 9.61
CA TRP A 197 -13.84 -8.96 8.21
C TRP A 197 -15.32 -8.65 7.92
N TYR A 198 -16.23 -9.15 8.76
CA TYR A 198 -17.65 -8.84 8.64
C TYR A 198 -17.94 -7.34 8.82
N LEU A 199 -17.24 -6.66 9.74
CA LEU A 199 -17.37 -5.21 9.91
C LEU A 199 -16.94 -4.43 8.68
N ARG A 200 -15.79 -4.75 8.09
CA ARG A 200 -15.31 -4.06 6.89
C ARG A 200 -16.23 -4.32 5.70
N LEU A 201 -16.80 -5.51 5.60
CA LEU A 201 -17.82 -5.83 4.60
C LEU A 201 -19.16 -5.12 4.87
N ASN A 202 -19.59 -5.00 6.12
CA ASN A 202 -20.76 -4.23 6.51
C ASN A 202 -20.57 -2.73 6.13
N GLN A 203 -19.43 -2.14 6.50
CA GLN A 203 -19.07 -0.77 6.15
C GLN A 203 -18.98 -0.53 4.64
N ARG A 204 -18.70 -1.58 3.86
CA ARG A 204 -18.71 -1.53 2.40
C ARG A 204 -20.11 -1.29 1.84
N ILE A 205 -21.13 -1.89 2.46
CA ILE A 205 -22.55 -1.72 2.10
C ILE A 205 -23.03 -0.38 2.65
N ARG A 206 -22.83 -0.17 3.95
CA ARG A 206 -23.26 1.02 4.66
C ARG A 206 -22.33 1.30 5.82
N ASN A 207 -21.76 2.50 5.85
CA ASN A 207 -20.97 2.91 6.99
C ASN A 207 -21.89 3.36 8.14
N THR A 208 -21.97 2.56 9.20
CA THR A 208 -22.74 2.89 10.40
C THR A 208 -21.79 3.25 11.55
N PRO A 209 -22.18 4.21 12.43
CA PRO A 209 -21.38 4.53 13.61
C PRO A 209 -21.13 3.33 14.53
N ALA A 210 -22.07 2.37 14.57
CA ALA A 210 -21.93 1.14 15.34
C ALA A 210 -20.77 0.27 14.82
N ALA A 211 -20.69 0.07 13.50
CA ALA A 211 -19.61 -0.68 12.87
C ALA A 211 -18.25 0.02 13.06
N ASP A 212 -18.21 1.34 12.91
CA ASP A 212 -17.01 2.15 13.17
C ASP A 212 -16.53 2.01 14.62
N ASN A 213 -17.44 2.15 15.59
CA ASN A 213 -17.12 2.03 17.01
C ASN A 213 -16.60 0.64 17.36
N LEU A 214 -17.24 -0.43 16.89
CA LEU A 214 -16.79 -1.80 17.16
C LEU A 214 -15.42 -2.06 16.51
N LEU A 215 -15.18 -1.57 15.29
CA LEU A 215 -13.89 -1.69 14.64
C LEU A 215 -12.79 -0.98 15.44
N GLU A 216 -13.03 0.24 15.94
CA GLU A 216 -12.08 0.92 16.81
C GLU A 216 -11.82 0.15 18.11
N THR A 217 -12.85 -0.42 18.72
CA THR A 217 -12.70 -1.28 19.89
C THR A 217 -11.76 -2.46 19.59
N LEU A 218 -11.99 -3.18 18.49
CA LEU A 218 -11.12 -4.30 18.08
C LEU A 218 -9.68 -3.86 17.79
N LEU A 219 -9.52 -2.72 17.12
CA LEU A 219 -8.20 -2.15 16.82
C LEU A 219 -7.45 -1.72 18.08
N SER A 220 -8.16 -1.28 19.13
CA SER A 220 -7.58 -0.88 20.41
C SER A 220 -7.31 -2.06 21.35
N ALA A 221 -8.10 -3.13 21.27
CA ALA A 221 -7.87 -4.35 22.06
C ALA A 221 -6.61 -5.09 21.58
N ARG A 222 -6.36 -5.12 20.27
CA ARG A 222 -5.23 -5.86 19.68
C ARG A 222 -3.85 -5.21 19.92
N THR A 223 -3.80 -3.93 20.27
CA THR A 223 -2.52 -3.25 20.58
C THR A 223 -1.84 -3.74 21.87
N TRP A 224 -2.51 -4.61 22.65
CA TRP A 224 -1.99 -5.12 23.92
C TRP A 224 -1.33 -6.52 23.83
N HIS A 225 -1.41 -7.19 22.67
CA HIS A 225 -0.95 -8.58 22.51
C HIS A 225 0.18 -8.75 21.48
N GLN A 226 0.88 -7.67 21.14
CA GLN A 226 2.14 -7.69 20.37
C GLN A 226 3.25 -7.05 21.19
#